data_AF-A0A7Y3VDY0-F1
#
_entry.id   AF-A0A7Y3VDY0-F1
#
_cell.length_a   1.000
_cell.length_b   1.000
_cell.length_c   1.000
_cell.angle_alpha   90.00
_cell.angle_beta   90.00
_cell.angle_gamma   90.00
#
_symmetry.space_group_name_H-M   'P 1'
#
loop_
_entity.id
_entity.type
_entity.pdbx_description
1 polymer ?
#
loop_
_entity_poly.entity_id
_entity_poly.type
_entity_poly.pdbx_seq_one_letter_code
_entity_poly.pdbx_strand_id
1 'polypeptide(L)'
;MKTYQFLTKDSVVVHIELATETCESEMEQLLEQGFQLSGEQLVAIDLESAYKQYQEQHGGSESEYPLIGSLADLPQVLAMRAILGG
;
A
#
# COMPACT_ATOMS: atom_id res chain seq x y z
N MET A 1 4.33 -9.54 -17.39
CA MET A 1 4.38 -8.21 -16.79
C MET A 1 3.01 -7.93 -16.20
N LYS A 2 2.96 -7.31 -15.05
CA LYS A 2 1.75 -7.04 -14.26
C LYS A 2 1.61 -5.54 -14.06
N THR A 3 0.38 -5.07 -13.99
CA THR A 3 0.08 -3.65 -13.74
C THR A 3 -0.43 -3.50 -12.33
N TYR A 4 0.17 -2.59 -11.57
CA TYR A 4 -0.17 -2.31 -10.19
C TYR A 4 -0.67 -0.87 -10.05
N GLN A 5 -1.73 -0.68 -9.29
CA GLN A 5 -2.19 0.62 -8.83
C GLN A 5 -1.87 0.76 -7.35
N PHE A 6 -1.19 1.83 -6.98
CA PHE A 6 -0.93 2.15 -5.58
C PHE A 6 -2.01 3.08 -5.05
N LEU A 7 -2.37 2.88 -3.79
CA LEU A 7 -3.27 3.73 -3.04
C LEU A 7 -2.63 4.11 -1.72
N THR A 8 -2.91 5.31 -1.24
CA THR A 8 -2.36 5.84 0.02
C THR A 8 -3.46 6.35 0.94
N LYS A 9 -3.25 6.18 2.24
CA LYS A 9 -4.05 6.79 3.29
C LYS A 9 -3.14 7.12 4.47
N ASP A 10 -3.06 8.38 4.83
CA ASP A 10 -2.16 8.89 5.87
C ASP A 10 -0.69 8.50 5.60
N SER A 11 -0.16 7.50 6.30
CA SER A 11 1.20 6.97 6.13
C SER A 11 1.24 5.52 5.60
N VAL A 12 0.11 4.98 5.15
CA VAL A 12 -0.01 3.60 4.68
C VAL A 12 -0.21 3.60 3.16
N VAL A 13 0.65 2.86 2.45
CA VAL A 13 0.54 2.62 1.01
C VAL A 13 0.20 1.15 0.77
N VAL A 14 -0.83 0.93 -0.03
CA VAL A 14 -1.28 -0.38 -0.48
C VAL A 14 -1.20 -0.47 -2.00
N HIS A 15 -1.19 -1.68 -2.55
CA HIS A 15 -1.16 -1.93 -3.98
C HIS A 15 -2.31 -2.86 -4.37
N ILE A 16 -2.78 -2.72 -5.60
CA ILE A 16 -3.75 -3.63 -6.23
C ILE A 16 -3.17 -4.04 -7.57
N GLU A 17 -3.19 -5.34 -7.88
CA GLU A 17 -2.87 -5.84 -9.22
C GLU A 17 -4.10 -5.72 -10.12
N LEU A 18 -4.02 -4.91 -11.18
CA LEU A 18 -5.17 -4.61 -12.06
C LEU A 18 -5.59 -5.77 -12.97
N ALA A 19 -4.77 -6.82 -13.06
CA ALA A 19 -5.05 -7.98 -13.91
C ALA A 19 -5.90 -9.06 -13.22
N THR A 20 -6.31 -8.85 -11.96
CA THR A 20 -7.11 -9.81 -11.20
C THR A 20 -8.61 -9.56 -11.37
N GLU A 21 -9.41 -10.63 -11.31
CA GLU A 21 -10.87 -10.56 -11.39
C GLU A 21 -11.50 -9.86 -10.18
N THR A 22 -10.75 -9.73 -9.07
CA THR A 22 -11.16 -9.07 -7.82
C THR A 22 -10.76 -7.60 -7.75
N CYS A 23 -10.05 -7.08 -8.77
CA CYS A 23 -9.50 -5.73 -8.73
C CYS A 23 -10.57 -4.66 -8.46
N GLU A 24 -11.74 -4.74 -9.12
CA GLU A 24 -12.78 -3.72 -8.96
C GLU A 24 -13.34 -3.69 -7.53
N SER A 25 -13.60 -4.86 -6.95
CA SER A 25 -14.16 -4.97 -5.60
C SER A 25 -13.15 -4.60 -4.51
N GLU A 26 -11.87 -4.98 -4.67
CA GLU A 26 -10.80 -4.57 -3.76
C GLU A 26 -10.57 -3.06 -3.81
N MET A 27 -10.61 -2.46 -5.01
CA MET A 27 -10.44 -1.02 -5.18
C MET A 27 -11.60 -0.24 -4.58
N GLU A 28 -12.84 -0.67 -4.80
CA GLU A 28 -14.02 -0.06 -4.18
C GLU A 28 -13.94 -0.10 -2.65
N GLN A 29 -13.60 -1.25 -2.06
CA GLN A 29 -13.44 -1.39 -0.61
C GLN A 29 -12.36 -0.45 -0.05
N LEU A 30 -11.23 -0.31 -0.73
CA LEU A 30 -10.16 0.58 -0.29
C LEU A 30 -10.57 2.05 -0.40
N LEU A 31 -11.27 2.44 -1.47
CA LEU A 31 -11.81 3.79 -1.63
C LEU A 31 -12.86 4.11 -0.55
N GLU A 32 -13.76 3.18 -0.23
CA GLU A 32 -14.74 3.33 0.86
C GLU A 32 -14.08 3.47 2.24
N GLN A 33 -12.96 2.76 2.45
CA GLN A 33 -12.14 2.91 3.66
C GLN A 33 -11.35 4.23 3.69
N GLY A 34 -11.42 5.04 2.65
CA GLY A 34 -10.78 6.36 2.56
C GLY A 34 -9.35 6.34 2.03
N PHE A 35 -8.91 5.25 1.39
CA PHE A 35 -7.70 5.27 0.59
C PHE A 35 -7.91 6.09 -0.68
N GLN A 36 -6.83 6.71 -1.15
CA GLN A 36 -6.84 7.52 -2.36
C GLN A 36 -5.83 6.97 -3.35
N LEU A 37 -6.13 7.06 -4.65
CA LEU A 37 -5.18 6.69 -5.69
C LEU A 37 -3.89 7.50 -5.52
N SER A 38 -2.76 6.80 -5.51
CA SER A 38 -1.45 7.40 -5.33
C SER A 38 -0.58 7.11 -6.54
N GLY A 39 -0.34 8.15 -7.33
CA GLY A 39 0.45 8.06 -8.55
C GLY A 39 -0.26 7.34 -9.69
N GLU A 40 0.52 7.09 -10.74
CA GLU A 40 0.05 6.38 -11.94
C GLU A 40 0.17 4.86 -11.77
N GLN A 41 -0.45 4.14 -12.71
CA GLN A 41 -0.34 2.69 -12.80
C GLN A 41 1.08 2.29 -13.19
N LEU A 42 1.68 1.37 -12.43
CA LEU A 42 3.04 0.91 -12.66
C LEU A 42 3.04 -0.48 -13.27
N VAL A 43 3.76 -0.64 -14.38
CA VAL A 43 3.97 -1.93 -15.03
C VAL A 43 5.31 -2.49 -14.57
N ALA A 44 5.27 -3.66 -13.94
CA ALA A 44 6.45 -4.32 -13.42
C ALA A 44 6.44 -5.83 -13.66
N ILE A 45 7.60 -6.46 -13.50
CA ILE A 45 7.74 -7.92 -13.62
C ILE A 45 7.16 -8.60 -12.38
N ASP A 46 7.44 -8.02 -11.21
CA ASP A 46 7.04 -8.47 -9.89
C ASP A 46 6.68 -7.25 -9.01
N LEU A 47 6.13 -7.54 -7.84
CA LEU A 47 5.67 -6.53 -6.89
C LEU A 47 6.84 -5.70 -6.33
N GLU A 48 8.00 -6.33 -6.07
CA GLU A 48 9.19 -5.65 -5.54
C GLU A 48 9.68 -4.56 -6.51
N SER A 49 9.70 -4.88 -7.79
CA SER A 49 10.04 -3.95 -8.87
C SER A 49 9.04 -2.80 -8.98
N ALA A 50 7.74 -3.07 -8.76
CA ALA A 50 6.70 -2.04 -8.74
C ALA A 50 6.88 -1.07 -7.56
N TYR A 51 7.16 -1.59 -6.37
CA TYR A 51 7.45 -0.77 -5.18
C TYR A 51 8.70 0.06 -5.36
N LYS A 52 9.77 -0.51 -5.92
CA LYS A 52 11.00 0.24 -6.19
C LYS A 52 10.74 1.42 -7.14
N GLN A 53 9.99 1.19 -8.21
CA GLN A 53 9.58 2.27 -9.13
C GLN A 53 8.71 3.33 -8.42
N TYR A 54 7.76 2.90 -7.59
CA TYR A 54 6.92 3.81 -6.82
C TYR A 54 7.75 4.67 -5.84
N GLN A 55 8.75 4.09 -5.17
CA GLN A 55 9.68 4.81 -4.29
C GLN A 55 10.54 5.81 -5.03
N GLU A 56 11.05 5.44 -6.22
CA GLU A 56 11.84 6.33 -7.07
C GLU A 56 11.01 7.55 -7.54
N GLN A 57 9.72 7.36 -7.82
CA GLN A 57 8.83 8.43 -8.29
C GLN A 57 8.31 9.34 -7.18
N HIS A 58 8.00 8.80 -6.00
CA HIS A 58 7.36 9.56 -4.92
C HIS A 58 8.32 10.02 -3.81
N GLY A 59 9.62 9.70 -3.93
CA GLY A 59 10.66 10.17 -3.02
C GLY A 59 10.58 9.44 -1.68
N GLY A 60 11.51 8.50 -1.47
CA GLY A 60 11.60 7.71 -0.24
C GLY A 60 11.61 8.57 1.03
N SER A 61 10.46 8.67 1.69
CA SER A 61 10.44 8.54 3.14
C SER A 61 10.49 7.05 3.42
N GLU A 62 11.47 6.63 4.20
CA GLU A 62 11.59 5.29 4.81
C GLU A 62 10.43 5.04 5.80
N SER A 63 9.19 5.26 5.37
CA SER A 63 8.03 4.71 6.06
C SER A 63 8.04 3.23 5.72
N GLU A 64 8.52 2.43 6.66
CA GLU A 64 8.47 0.96 6.63
C GLU A 64 7.08 0.51 6.17
N TYR A 65 6.97 0.16 4.89
CA TYR A 65 5.73 -0.40 4.35
C TYR A 65 5.75 -1.89 4.67
N PRO A 66 4.85 -2.39 5.53
CA PRO A 66 4.70 -3.82 5.68
C PRO A 66 4.28 -4.35 4.32
N LEU A 67 5.16 -5.12 3.67
CA LEU A 67 4.81 -5.93 2.51
C LEU A 67 3.61 -6.77 2.93
N ILE A 68 2.42 -6.42 2.42
CA ILE A 68 1.16 -7.08 2.76
C ILE A 68 1.16 -8.49 2.14
N GLY A 69 1.93 -9.39 2.73
CA GLY A 69 1.72 -10.83 2.73
C GLY A 69 1.18 -11.31 4.08
N SER A 70 0.93 -10.39 5.02
CA SER A 70 0.66 -10.66 6.44
C SER A 70 -0.52 -9.86 7.00
N LEU A 71 -1.63 -9.73 6.26
CA LEU A 71 -2.91 -9.30 6.86
C LEU A 71 -3.44 -10.27 7.93
N ALA A 72 -2.75 -11.40 8.17
CA ALA A 72 -3.04 -12.34 9.25
C ALA A 72 -2.39 -11.98 10.60
N ASP A 73 -1.45 -11.04 10.65
CA ASP A 73 -0.77 -10.63 11.88
C ASP A 73 -0.77 -9.11 11.97
N LEU A 74 -1.75 -8.55 12.69
CA LEU A 74 -1.66 -7.21 13.27
C LEU A 74 -1.13 -7.36 14.71
N PRO A 75 0.19 -7.26 14.98
CA PRO A 75 0.69 -7.30 16.34
C PRO A 75 0.79 -5.86 16.84
N GLN A 76 -0.29 -5.31 17.40
CA GLN A 76 -0.29 -4.39 18.56
C GLN A 76 0.60 -3.11 18.57
N VAL A 77 1.36 -2.75 17.51
CA VAL A 77 2.34 -1.65 17.56
C VAL A 77 1.67 -0.26 17.62
N LEU A 78 0.42 -0.16 17.18
CA LEU A 78 -0.35 1.09 17.26
C LEU A 78 -0.77 1.48 18.69
N ALA A 79 -0.60 0.61 19.70
CA ALA A 79 -0.98 0.90 21.09
C ALA A 79 0.11 1.61 21.93
N MET A 80 1.38 1.62 21.51
CA MET A 80 2.47 2.10 22.38
C MET A 80 2.74 3.62 22.34
N ARG A 81 2.16 4.36 21.38
CA ARG A 81 2.40 5.82 21.28
C ARG A 81 1.51 6.67 22.21
N ALA A 82 0.49 6.08 22.85
CA ALA A 82 -0.44 6.79 23.72
C ALA A 82 -0.06 6.80 25.21
N ILE A 83 0.94 6.02 25.66
CA ILE A 83 1.23 5.84 27.11
C ILE A 83 2.50 6.58 27.57
N LEU A 84 3.39 7.01 26.68
CA LEU A 84 4.69 7.60 27.03
C LEU A 84 4.77 9.14 26.89
N GLY A 85 3.63 9.81 26.77
CA GLY A 85 3.54 11.28 26.61
C GLY A 85 2.74 11.98 27.71
N GLY A 86 2.93 11.58 28.98
CA GLY A 86 2.36 12.24 30.16
C GLY A 86 3.44 12.58 31.16
#